data_AF-A0A1H6DID2-F1
#
_entry.id   AF-A0A1H6DID2-F1
#
_cell.length_a   1.000
_cell.length_b   1.000
_cell.length_c   1.000
_cell.angle_alpha   90.00
_cell.angle_beta   90.00
_cell.angle_gamma   90.00
#
_symmetry.space_group_name_H-M   'P 1'
#
loop_
_entity.id
_entity.type
_entity.pdbx_description
1 polymer ?
#
loop_
_entity_poly.entity_id
_entity_poly.type
_entity_poly.pdbx_seq_one_letter_code
_entity_poly.pdbx_strand_id
1 'polypeptide(L)'
;MPVKLGANRYGKAETRLVRVVRDGPVHHIKDISVTTSLSGDMEAAHLTGDNAAVLPTDTQKNTAYAFARRHGVGQIEAFALLLARHFVESQPSIHHARVEIDEYGWRRAGPHSFVREGGEVRTCLVHHDRDGRSTVVSGLKDLVVLNSTGSEFHGYIVDDYTTLQPTTDRILATAVSAQWRHTGDDSAYEPSYEQVRNALLDAFADTHSLSLQQTLYAMGERALKSAPEICEIRLAMPNKHHFPVDLSPFGLDNDNEVFYAADRPYGLIEGGVLREDAPDAGFAWE
;
A
#
# COMPACT_ATOMS: atom_id res chain seq x y z
N MET A 1 -28.72 26.30 13.30
CA MET A 1 -27.50 26.82 12.61
C MET A 1 -27.53 26.33 11.17
N PRO A 2 -27.07 27.09 10.17
CA PRO A 2 -27.01 26.60 8.78
C PRO A 2 -25.97 25.48 8.64
N VAL A 3 -26.26 24.51 7.77
CA VAL A 3 -25.38 23.36 7.43
C VAL A 3 -24.65 23.68 6.12
N LYS A 4 -23.39 23.27 5.99
CA LYS A 4 -22.57 23.47 4.78
C LYS A 4 -21.98 22.16 4.27
N LEU A 5 -21.77 22.06 2.95
CA LEU A 5 -21.05 20.95 2.33
C LEU A 5 -19.54 21.05 2.64
N GLY A 6 -18.90 19.93 2.96
CA GLY A 6 -17.47 19.83 3.19
C GLY A 6 -16.70 19.28 1.98
N ALA A 7 -15.46 18.84 2.22
CA ALA A 7 -14.69 18.08 1.23
C ALA A 7 -15.49 16.85 0.79
N ASN A 8 -15.54 16.60 -0.52
CA ASN A 8 -16.31 15.53 -1.11
C ASN A 8 -15.58 14.99 -2.34
N ARG A 9 -15.81 13.72 -2.63
CA ARG A 9 -15.32 13.03 -3.82
C ARG A 9 -16.28 11.92 -4.19
N TYR A 10 -16.29 11.51 -5.45
CA TYR A 10 -17.11 10.40 -5.94
C TYR A 10 -16.40 9.67 -7.07
N GLY A 11 -16.74 8.41 -7.33
CA GLY A 11 -16.20 7.73 -8.50
C GLY A 11 -16.54 6.26 -8.59
N LYS A 12 -15.72 5.49 -9.31
CA LYS A 12 -15.87 4.04 -9.42
C LYS A 12 -14.74 3.32 -8.69
N ALA A 13 -15.12 2.52 -7.69
CA ALA A 13 -14.20 1.68 -6.96
C ALA A 13 -14.07 0.28 -7.59
N GLU A 14 -12.89 -0.31 -7.41
CA GLU A 14 -12.59 -1.72 -7.66
C GLU A 14 -12.96 -2.24 -9.06
N THR A 15 -12.71 -1.42 -10.08
CA THR A 15 -12.89 -1.85 -11.48
C THR A 15 -11.82 -2.89 -11.82
N ARG A 16 -12.19 -4.18 -11.78
CA ARG A 16 -11.31 -5.28 -12.13
C ARG A 16 -10.99 -5.30 -13.62
N LEU A 17 -9.70 -5.38 -13.94
CA LEU A 17 -9.18 -5.34 -15.30
C LEU A 17 -8.03 -6.34 -15.43
N VAL A 18 -8.11 -7.22 -16.44
CA VAL A 18 -7.00 -8.06 -16.87
C VAL A 18 -6.65 -7.71 -18.31
N ARG A 19 -5.41 -7.26 -18.54
CA ARG A 19 -4.88 -7.00 -19.88
C ARG A 19 -4.00 -8.17 -20.29
N VAL A 20 -4.35 -8.82 -21.40
CA VAL A 20 -3.53 -9.84 -22.05
C VAL A 20 -2.86 -9.24 -23.30
N VAL A 21 -1.55 -9.35 -23.39
CA VAL A 21 -0.75 -9.08 -24.60
C VAL A 21 -0.31 -10.41 -25.18
N ARG A 22 -0.54 -10.65 -26.47
CA ARG A 22 -0.21 -11.90 -27.16
C ARG A 22 0.92 -11.64 -28.15
N ASP A 23 2.11 -12.14 -27.84
CA ASP A 23 3.28 -12.11 -28.71
C ASP A 23 3.51 -13.52 -29.28
N GLY A 24 2.88 -13.78 -30.42
CA GLY A 24 2.80 -15.13 -30.98
C GLY A 24 2.21 -16.13 -29.97
N PRO A 25 2.90 -17.26 -29.67
CA PRO A 25 2.44 -18.25 -28.69
C PRO A 25 2.68 -17.85 -27.23
N VAL A 26 3.47 -16.79 -26.98
CA VAL A 26 3.83 -16.32 -25.64
C VAL A 26 2.91 -15.17 -25.24
N HIS A 27 2.17 -15.35 -24.16
CA HIS A 27 1.27 -14.33 -23.63
C HIS A 27 1.88 -13.63 -22.42
N HIS A 28 1.48 -12.38 -22.19
CA HIS A 28 1.80 -11.59 -21.00
C HIS A 28 0.50 -11.06 -20.39
N ILE A 29 0.42 -11.00 -19.07
CA ILE A 29 -0.77 -10.57 -18.36
C ILE A 29 -0.45 -9.45 -17.37
N LYS A 30 -1.39 -8.53 -17.22
CA LYS A 30 -1.43 -7.53 -16.16
C LYS A 30 -2.81 -7.60 -15.53
N ASP A 31 -2.88 -7.85 -14.24
CA ASP A 31 -4.13 -7.99 -13.49
C ASP A 31 -4.17 -6.89 -12.44
N ILE A 32 -5.20 -6.04 -12.49
CA ILE A 32 -5.31 -4.87 -11.63
C ILE A 32 -6.74 -4.59 -11.17
N SER A 33 -6.90 -3.93 -10.03
CA SER A 33 -8.14 -3.31 -9.57
C SER A 33 -7.97 -1.80 -9.59
N VAL A 34 -8.78 -1.07 -10.35
CA VAL A 34 -8.68 0.40 -10.47
C VAL A 34 -9.82 1.07 -9.71
N THR A 35 -9.48 1.97 -8.78
CA THR A 35 -10.40 2.87 -8.11
C THR A 35 -10.13 4.30 -8.55
N THR A 36 -11.20 4.99 -8.94
CA THR A 36 -11.17 6.40 -9.37
C THR A 36 -12.05 7.22 -8.45
N SER A 37 -11.60 8.40 -8.06
CA SER A 37 -12.34 9.35 -7.23
C SER A 37 -12.07 10.76 -7.71
N LEU A 38 -13.11 11.50 -8.06
CA LEU A 38 -13.07 12.85 -8.62
C LEU A 38 -13.68 13.84 -7.64
N SER A 39 -13.10 15.04 -7.57
CA SER A 39 -13.58 16.16 -6.78
C SER A 39 -13.60 17.44 -7.63
N GLY A 40 -14.51 18.36 -7.36
CA GLY A 40 -14.67 19.58 -8.13
C GLY A 40 -15.99 20.30 -7.85
N ASP A 41 -16.66 20.79 -8.88
CA ASP A 41 -17.90 21.56 -8.79
C ASP A 41 -19.12 20.68 -8.49
N MET A 42 -19.16 20.10 -7.28
CA MET A 42 -20.14 19.09 -6.87
C MET A 42 -21.29 19.67 -6.01
N GLU A 43 -21.30 20.96 -5.72
CA GLU A 43 -22.28 21.56 -4.80
C GLU A 43 -23.72 21.38 -5.29
N ALA A 44 -24.00 21.66 -6.57
CA ALA A 44 -25.33 21.51 -7.15
C ALA A 44 -25.83 20.05 -7.11
N ALA A 45 -24.94 19.09 -7.35
CA ALA A 45 -25.28 17.67 -7.23
C ALA A 45 -25.72 17.29 -5.80
N HIS A 46 -25.11 17.89 -4.77
CA HIS A 46 -25.45 17.60 -3.38
C HIS A 46 -26.66 18.40 -2.87
N LEU A 47 -26.78 19.68 -3.24
CA LEU A 47 -27.79 20.58 -2.66
C LEU A 47 -29.11 20.56 -3.42
N THR A 48 -29.09 20.29 -4.73
CA THR A 48 -30.29 20.34 -5.58
C THR A 48 -30.50 19.08 -6.42
N GLY A 49 -29.52 18.17 -6.48
CA GLY A 49 -29.58 16.97 -7.31
C GLY A 49 -29.27 17.22 -8.79
N ASP A 50 -28.72 18.38 -9.13
CA ASP A 50 -28.29 18.70 -10.49
C ASP A 50 -26.96 17.99 -10.82
N ASN A 51 -27.03 17.04 -11.75
CA ASN A 51 -25.89 16.21 -12.15
C ASN A 51 -25.10 16.76 -13.34
N ALA A 52 -25.35 17.99 -13.80
CA ALA A 52 -24.67 18.56 -14.97
C ALA A 52 -23.13 18.56 -14.88
N ALA A 53 -22.59 18.72 -13.66
CA ALA A 53 -21.15 18.70 -13.40
C ALA A 53 -20.59 17.29 -13.13
N VAL A 54 -21.43 16.26 -13.07
CA VAL A 54 -21.07 14.91 -12.65
C VAL A 54 -20.69 14.06 -13.86
N LEU A 55 -19.39 13.76 -14.02
CA LEU A 55 -18.94 12.70 -14.92
C LEU A 55 -19.44 11.34 -14.39
N PRO A 56 -20.31 10.60 -15.09
CA PRO A 56 -20.88 9.36 -14.54
C PRO A 56 -19.81 8.37 -14.10
N THR A 57 -20.02 7.68 -12.98
CA THR A 57 -19.08 6.66 -12.49
C THR A 57 -18.93 5.50 -13.49
N ASP A 58 -19.96 5.22 -14.29
CA ASP A 58 -19.87 4.27 -15.40
C ASP A 58 -18.90 4.74 -16.50
N THR A 59 -18.86 6.05 -16.79
CA THR A 59 -17.88 6.63 -17.71
C THR A 59 -16.46 6.46 -17.20
N GLN A 60 -16.21 6.67 -15.90
CA GLN A 60 -14.88 6.46 -15.29
C GLN A 60 -14.40 5.00 -15.46
N LYS A 61 -15.29 4.03 -15.21
CA LYS A 61 -15.05 2.59 -15.48
C LYS A 61 -14.72 2.34 -16.96
N ASN A 62 -15.52 2.89 -17.88
CA ASN A 62 -15.32 2.73 -19.31
C ASN A 62 -13.98 3.33 -19.78
N THR A 63 -13.58 4.47 -19.21
CA THR A 63 -12.27 5.09 -19.46
C THR A 63 -11.12 4.16 -19.07
N ALA A 64 -11.18 3.51 -17.89
CA ALA A 64 -10.14 2.57 -17.47
C ALA A 64 -9.95 1.42 -18.49
N TYR A 65 -11.04 0.80 -18.95
CA TYR A 65 -10.97 -0.24 -19.99
C TYR A 65 -10.46 0.30 -21.33
N ALA A 66 -10.94 1.47 -21.76
CA ALA A 66 -10.53 2.08 -23.01
C ALA A 66 -9.04 2.43 -22.99
N PHE A 67 -8.52 2.98 -21.90
CA PHE A 67 -7.12 3.37 -21.76
C PHE A 67 -6.20 2.15 -21.71
N ALA A 68 -6.58 1.09 -20.99
CA ALA A 68 -5.82 -0.16 -21.00
C ALA A 68 -5.68 -0.77 -22.40
N ARG A 69 -6.69 -0.57 -23.28
CA ARG A 69 -6.62 -1.00 -24.68
C ARG A 69 -5.80 -0.06 -25.56
N ARG A 70 -5.93 1.25 -25.38
CA ARG A 70 -5.29 2.29 -26.22
C ARG A 70 -3.81 2.48 -25.90
N HIS A 71 -3.49 2.53 -24.61
CA HIS A 71 -2.16 2.89 -24.11
C HIS A 71 -1.41 1.69 -23.49
N GLY A 72 -2.12 0.60 -23.20
CA GLY A 72 -1.60 -0.45 -22.34
C GLY A 72 -1.74 -0.06 -20.87
N VAL A 73 -1.30 -0.96 -19.98
CA VAL A 73 -1.23 -0.68 -18.53
C VAL A 73 0.20 -0.36 -18.12
N GLY A 74 1.19 -1.16 -18.53
CA GLY A 74 2.59 -0.90 -18.17
C GLY A 74 2.80 -0.91 -16.65
N GLN A 75 3.48 0.10 -16.12
CA GLN A 75 3.62 0.36 -14.68
C GLN A 75 2.33 0.99 -14.14
N ILE A 76 1.83 0.53 -12.99
CA ILE A 76 0.53 0.97 -12.49
C ILE A 76 0.50 2.46 -12.13
N GLU A 77 1.62 3.00 -11.67
CA GLU A 77 1.80 4.42 -11.34
C GLU A 77 1.61 5.29 -12.59
N ALA A 78 2.26 4.92 -13.70
CA ALA A 78 2.14 5.62 -14.96
C ALA A 78 0.70 5.54 -15.53
N PHE A 79 0.04 4.39 -15.37
CA PHE A 79 -1.36 4.22 -15.78
C PHE A 79 -2.33 5.04 -14.92
N ALA A 80 -2.11 5.07 -13.61
CA ALA A 80 -2.90 5.87 -12.68
C ALA A 80 -2.73 7.37 -12.96
N LEU A 81 -1.51 7.83 -13.22
CA LEU A 81 -1.20 9.21 -13.60
C LEU A 81 -1.86 9.60 -14.92
N LEU A 82 -1.83 8.71 -15.92
CA LEU A 82 -2.53 8.93 -17.20
C LEU A 82 -4.04 9.10 -17.01
N LEU A 83 -4.66 8.28 -16.17
CA LEU A 83 -6.08 8.39 -15.86
C LEU A 83 -6.40 9.68 -15.08
N ALA A 84 -5.62 9.99 -14.06
CA ALA A 84 -5.82 11.16 -13.21
C ALA A 84 -5.75 12.46 -14.03
N ARG A 85 -4.71 12.60 -14.86
CA ARG A 85 -4.55 13.73 -15.81
C ARG A 85 -5.72 13.81 -16.77
N HIS A 86 -6.12 12.69 -17.38
CA HIS A 86 -7.26 12.68 -18.30
C HIS A 86 -8.54 13.22 -17.67
N PHE A 87 -8.88 12.81 -16.45
CA PHE A 87 -10.13 13.26 -15.83
C PHE A 87 -10.13 14.75 -15.50
N VAL A 88 -9.02 15.29 -15.01
CA VAL A 88 -8.90 16.73 -14.69
C VAL A 88 -8.82 17.57 -15.96
N GLU A 89 -7.98 17.19 -16.93
CA GLU A 89 -7.74 17.98 -18.13
C GLU A 89 -8.92 17.98 -19.10
N SER A 90 -9.72 16.91 -19.12
CA SER A 90 -10.83 16.79 -20.07
C SER A 90 -12.17 17.29 -19.55
N GLN A 91 -12.32 17.49 -18.23
CA GLN A 91 -13.59 17.83 -17.60
C GLN A 91 -13.47 19.14 -16.80
N PRO A 92 -14.01 20.27 -17.29
CA PRO A 92 -13.88 21.56 -16.62
C PRO A 92 -14.40 21.61 -15.18
N SER A 93 -15.40 20.77 -14.84
CA SER A 93 -15.99 20.68 -13.49
C SER A 93 -15.16 19.84 -12.51
N ILE A 94 -14.11 19.16 -12.96
CA ILE A 94 -13.28 18.28 -12.13
C ILE A 94 -11.96 19.00 -11.82
N HIS A 95 -11.72 19.25 -10.55
CA HIS A 95 -10.54 19.96 -10.07
C HIS A 95 -9.44 19.04 -9.57
N HIS A 96 -9.80 17.84 -9.13
CA HIS A 96 -8.87 16.90 -8.52
C HIS A 96 -9.28 15.46 -8.86
N ALA A 97 -8.31 14.64 -9.25
CA ALA A 97 -8.48 13.22 -9.47
C ALA A 97 -7.54 12.42 -8.57
N ARG A 98 -8.13 11.42 -7.89
CA ARG A 98 -7.45 10.42 -7.07
C ARG A 98 -7.65 9.05 -7.70
N VAL A 99 -6.57 8.36 -8.03
CA VAL A 99 -6.58 7.06 -8.70
C VAL A 99 -5.74 6.08 -7.90
N GLU A 100 -6.37 5.01 -7.42
CA GLU A 100 -5.71 3.91 -6.72
C GLU A 100 -5.71 2.67 -7.60
N ILE A 101 -4.61 1.93 -7.59
CA ILE A 101 -4.51 0.66 -8.30
C ILE A 101 -3.87 -0.40 -7.40
N ASP A 102 -4.56 -1.53 -7.25
CA ASP A 102 -3.97 -2.77 -6.76
C ASP A 102 -3.48 -3.59 -7.96
N GLU A 103 -2.24 -4.04 -7.93
CA GLU A 103 -1.66 -5.01 -8.86
C GLU A 103 -1.47 -6.38 -8.22
N TYR A 104 -1.78 -7.35 -9.03
CA TYR A 104 -2.01 -8.72 -8.65
C TYR A 104 -0.99 -9.59 -9.40
N GLY A 105 0.04 -10.07 -8.69
CA GLY A 105 1.15 -10.85 -9.25
C GLY A 105 0.76 -12.22 -9.86
N TRP A 106 1.48 -12.63 -10.89
CA TRP A 106 1.29 -13.89 -11.58
C TRP A 106 2.62 -14.48 -12.06
N ARG A 107 2.91 -15.71 -11.65
CA ARG A 107 4.08 -16.46 -12.06
C ARG A 107 3.79 -17.25 -13.33
N ARG A 108 4.68 -17.16 -14.32
CA ARG A 108 4.55 -17.96 -15.56
C ARG A 108 4.75 -19.46 -15.27
N ALA A 109 3.83 -20.28 -15.78
CA ALA A 109 3.87 -21.74 -15.74
C ALA A 109 3.83 -22.40 -17.14
N GLY A 110 3.88 -21.60 -18.20
CA GLY A 110 3.93 -22.02 -19.60
C GLY A 110 3.88 -20.82 -20.55
N PRO A 111 3.80 -21.03 -21.89
CA PRO A 111 3.73 -19.92 -22.85
C PRO A 111 2.54 -18.99 -22.61
N HIS A 112 1.41 -19.53 -22.15
CA HIS A 112 0.16 -18.82 -21.90
C HIS A 112 -0.57 -19.31 -20.64
N SER A 113 0.17 -19.93 -19.71
CA SER A 113 -0.35 -20.47 -18.45
C SER A 113 0.34 -19.76 -17.28
N PHE A 114 -0.43 -19.41 -16.25
CA PHE A 114 0.04 -18.62 -15.10
C PHE A 114 -0.50 -19.18 -13.79
N VAL A 115 0.29 -19.07 -12.72
CA VAL A 115 -0.11 -19.37 -11.35
C VAL A 115 -0.16 -18.05 -10.59
N ARG A 116 -1.24 -17.86 -9.83
CA ARG A 116 -1.41 -16.68 -8.99
C ARG A 116 -0.25 -16.59 -8.00
N GLU A 117 0.47 -15.47 -8.01
CA GLU A 117 1.38 -15.18 -6.90
C GLU A 117 0.53 -14.70 -5.73
N GLY A 118 0.60 -15.43 -4.62
CA GLY A 118 0.07 -15.03 -3.34
C GLY A 118 1.24 -14.72 -2.42
N GLY A 119 1.15 -13.65 -1.64
CA GLY A 119 2.21 -13.24 -0.72
C GLY A 119 2.23 -11.76 -0.45
N GLU A 120 1.81 -10.95 -1.42
CA GLU A 120 1.65 -9.49 -1.30
C GLU A 120 0.82 -8.96 -2.48
N VAL A 121 0.34 -7.73 -2.35
CA VAL A 121 -0.32 -6.96 -3.42
C VAL A 121 0.45 -5.66 -3.60
N ARG A 122 0.96 -5.40 -4.81
CA ARG A 122 1.55 -4.10 -5.15
C ARG A 122 0.43 -3.07 -5.28
N THR A 123 0.67 -1.86 -4.82
CA THR A 123 -0.33 -0.78 -4.83
C THR A 123 0.28 0.49 -5.40
N CYS A 124 -0.55 1.35 -5.98
CA CYS A 124 -0.22 2.76 -6.17
C CYS A 124 -1.43 3.64 -5.85
N LEU A 125 -1.13 4.88 -5.47
CA LEU A 125 -2.07 5.97 -5.30
C LEU A 125 -1.50 7.20 -5.99
N VAL A 126 -2.26 7.74 -6.93
CA VAL A 126 -1.91 8.97 -7.65
C VAL A 126 -2.99 10.01 -7.41
N HIS A 127 -2.54 11.22 -7.08
CA HIS A 127 -3.37 12.40 -7.12
C HIS A 127 -2.88 13.33 -8.23
N HIS A 128 -3.82 14.01 -8.87
CA HIS A 128 -3.55 15.07 -9.83
C HIS A 128 -4.54 16.21 -9.65
N ASP A 129 -4.04 17.44 -9.54
CA ASP A 129 -4.82 18.65 -9.30
C ASP A 129 -4.83 19.56 -10.54
N ARG A 130 -5.87 20.40 -10.67
CA ARG A 130 -6.05 21.33 -11.80
C ARG A 130 -4.93 22.37 -11.94
N ASP A 131 -4.17 22.61 -10.89
CA ASP A 131 -2.98 23.46 -10.93
C ASP A 131 -1.75 22.77 -11.55
N GLY A 132 -1.91 21.51 -11.99
CA GLY A 132 -0.89 20.70 -12.65
C GLY A 132 -0.03 19.86 -11.71
N ARG A 133 -0.18 20.00 -10.39
CA ARG A 133 0.59 19.21 -9.43
C ARG A 133 0.07 17.76 -9.39
N SER A 134 1.01 16.82 -9.31
CA SER A 134 0.72 15.41 -9.09
C SER A 134 1.54 14.88 -7.91
N THR A 135 0.97 13.93 -7.17
CA THR A 135 1.72 13.15 -6.18
C THR A 135 1.56 11.68 -6.49
N VAL A 136 2.66 10.93 -6.42
CA VAL A 136 2.67 9.49 -6.68
C VAL A 136 3.16 8.77 -5.43
N VAL A 137 2.35 7.82 -4.97
CA VAL A 137 2.66 6.92 -3.88
C VAL A 137 2.63 5.50 -4.44
N SER A 138 3.74 4.77 -4.34
CA SER A 138 3.76 3.33 -4.57
C SER A 138 3.66 2.61 -3.24
N GLY A 139 3.32 1.33 -3.24
CA GLY A 139 3.23 0.58 -2.01
C GLY A 139 3.10 -0.91 -2.20
N LEU A 140 3.06 -1.63 -1.09
CA LEU A 140 2.68 -3.02 -1.01
C LEU A 140 1.81 -3.25 0.24
N LYS A 141 0.96 -4.27 0.19
CA LYS A 141 0.19 -4.75 1.34
C LYS A 141 0.17 -6.27 1.38
N ASP A 142 -0.24 -6.81 2.52
CA ASP A 142 -0.37 -8.25 2.79
C ASP A 142 0.94 -9.04 2.77
N LEU A 143 2.11 -8.36 2.81
CA LEU A 143 3.42 -9.01 2.85
C LEU A 143 3.68 -9.62 4.23
N VAL A 144 3.42 -10.93 4.38
CA VAL A 144 3.61 -11.64 5.64
C VAL A 144 5.05 -12.10 5.80
N VAL A 145 5.70 -11.67 6.89
CA VAL A 145 7.07 -12.02 7.25
C VAL A 145 7.16 -12.46 8.71
N LEU A 146 8.14 -13.31 9.03
CA LEU A 146 8.36 -13.86 10.36
C LEU A 146 9.84 -14.10 10.63
N ASN A 147 10.33 -13.61 11.78
CA ASN A 147 11.58 -14.05 12.40
C ASN A 147 11.23 -14.99 13.56
N SER A 148 11.86 -16.17 13.61
CA SER A 148 11.61 -17.17 14.64
C SER A 148 12.32 -16.89 15.97
N THR A 149 13.34 -16.03 15.93
CA THR A 149 14.16 -15.57 17.07
C THR A 149 14.75 -14.19 16.72
N GLY A 150 15.71 -13.67 17.49
CA GLY A 150 16.34 -12.37 17.24
C GLY A 150 15.40 -11.19 17.47
N SER A 151 14.41 -11.40 18.34
CA SER A 151 13.43 -10.39 18.75
C SER A 151 13.20 -10.46 20.24
N GLU A 152 13.15 -9.29 20.86
CA GLU A 152 13.03 -9.08 22.29
C GLU A 152 11.89 -8.09 22.57
N PHE A 153 11.47 -8.04 23.83
CA PHE A 153 10.64 -6.96 24.36
C PHE A 153 10.74 -6.91 25.89
N HIS A 154 11.41 -5.88 26.39
CA HIS A 154 11.59 -5.61 27.81
C HIS A 154 11.84 -4.12 28.04
N GLY A 155 11.93 -3.69 29.30
CA GLY A 155 12.18 -2.29 29.66
C GLY A 155 11.00 -1.34 29.39
N TYR A 156 9.81 -1.87 29.13
CA TYR A 156 8.58 -1.09 28.97
C TYR A 156 8.02 -0.61 30.31
N ILE A 157 7.13 0.38 30.24
CA ILE A 157 6.41 0.90 31.41
C ILE A 157 5.54 -0.22 31.99
N VAL A 158 5.57 -0.37 33.31
CA VAL A 158 4.72 -1.30 34.07
C VAL A 158 3.74 -0.48 34.89
N ASP A 159 2.46 -0.66 34.63
CA ASP A 159 1.36 -0.07 35.39
C ASP A 159 0.50 -1.16 36.08
N ASP A 160 -0.59 -0.75 36.72
CA ASP A 160 -1.50 -1.63 37.46
C ASP A 160 -2.18 -2.71 36.58
N TYR A 161 -2.12 -2.59 35.25
CA TYR A 161 -2.75 -3.50 34.29
C TYR A 161 -1.74 -4.31 33.46
N THR A 162 -0.44 -4.17 33.74
CA THR A 162 0.62 -4.81 32.97
C THR A 162 0.87 -6.23 33.47
N THR A 163 0.45 -7.24 32.69
CA THR A 163 0.71 -8.67 32.95
C THR A 163 1.73 -9.30 32.01
N LEU A 164 2.07 -8.60 30.93
CA LEU A 164 3.05 -9.05 29.94
C LEU A 164 4.38 -9.34 30.65
N GLN A 165 4.97 -10.49 30.35
CA GLN A 165 6.29 -10.83 30.85
C GLN A 165 7.36 -10.31 29.89
N PRO A 166 8.48 -9.73 30.37
CA PRO A 166 9.59 -9.36 29.52
C PRO A 166 10.19 -10.62 28.88
N THR A 167 10.66 -10.50 27.65
CA THR A 167 11.35 -11.59 26.95
C THR A 167 12.56 -11.07 26.18
N THR A 168 13.60 -11.90 26.12
CA THR A 168 14.80 -11.70 25.30
C THR A 168 14.84 -12.65 24.09
N ASP A 169 13.80 -13.46 23.89
CA ASP A 169 13.64 -14.28 22.69
C ASP A 169 12.15 -14.55 22.42
N ARG A 170 11.69 -14.21 21.22
CA ARG A 170 10.32 -14.45 20.76
C ARG A 170 10.24 -14.48 19.25
N ILE A 171 9.15 -15.06 18.75
CA ILE A 171 8.72 -14.84 17.36
C ILE A 171 8.34 -13.37 17.16
N LEU A 172 8.77 -12.81 16.04
CA LEU A 172 8.23 -11.57 15.48
C LEU A 172 7.58 -11.87 14.12
N ALA A 173 6.27 -11.73 14.03
CA ALA A 173 5.54 -11.91 12.78
C ALA A 173 4.67 -10.69 12.48
N THR A 174 4.59 -10.30 11.21
CA THR A 174 3.78 -9.16 10.78
C THR A 174 3.27 -9.32 9.35
N ALA A 175 2.23 -8.57 9.00
CA ALA A 175 1.75 -8.39 7.63
C ALA A 175 2.04 -6.95 7.21
N VAL A 176 3.18 -6.72 6.56
CA VAL A 176 3.67 -5.39 6.22
C VAL A 176 2.73 -4.74 5.21
N SER A 177 2.20 -3.57 5.58
CA SER A 177 1.62 -2.62 4.65
C SER A 177 2.54 -1.41 4.60
N ALA A 178 3.10 -1.12 3.43
CA ALA A 178 4.05 -0.04 3.23
C ALA A 178 3.61 0.81 2.03
N GLN A 179 3.67 2.13 2.18
CA GLN A 179 3.40 3.09 1.13
C GLN A 179 4.52 4.13 1.12
N TRP A 180 5.12 4.38 -0.03
CA TRP A 180 6.20 5.35 -0.18
C TRP A 180 5.91 6.38 -1.26
N ARG A 181 6.15 7.64 -0.90
CA ARG A 181 5.95 8.81 -1.74
C ARG A 181 7.20 9.10 -2.56
N HIS A 182 7.01 9.19 -3.87
CA HIS A 182 8.03 9.63 -4.81
C HIS A 182 8.22 11.14 -4.70
N THR A 183 9.44 11.59 -4.95
CA THR A 183 9.80 13.03 -4.93
C THR A 183 9.20 13.77 -6.13
N GLY A 184 8.96 13.06 -7.25
CA GLY A 184 8.37 13.58 -8.48
C GLY A 184 7.56 12.52 -9.22
N ASP A 185 6.87 12.92 -10.30
CA ASP A 185 5.97 12.08 -11.09
C ASP A 185 6.63 11.46 -12.35
N ASP A 186 7.95 11.56 -12.47
CA ASP A 186 8.80 11.00 -13.52
C ASP A 186 9.75 9.89 -13.03
N SER A 187 9.47 9.30 -11.88
CA SER A 187 10.30 8.29 -11.23
C SER A 187 10.32 6.93 -11.97
N ALA A 188 11.40 6.17 -11.81
CA ALA A 188 11.50 4.80 -12.31
C ALA A 188 10.77 3.81 -11.39
N TYR A 189 9.44 3.76 -11.47
CA TYR A 189 8.58 3.09 -10.48
C TYR A 189 8.83 1.59 -10.30
N GLU A 190 9.09 0.84 -11.37
CA GLU A 190 9.34 -0.61 -11.31
C GLU A 190 10.65 -0.93 -10.59
N PRO A 191 11.82 -0.39 -10.98
CA PRO A 191 13.05 -0.52 -10.19
C PRO A 191 12.88 -0.04 -8.74
N SER A 192 12.15 1.06 -8.53
CA SER A 192 11.87 1.60 -7.20
C SER A 192 11.12 0.58 -6.33
N TYR A 193 10.08 -0.05 -6.88
CA TYR A 193 9.31 -1.08 -6.18
C TYR A 193 10.18 -2.26 -5.76
N GLU A 194 10.95 -2.82 -6.69
CA GLU A 194 11.83 -3.96 -6.39
C GLU A 194 12.87 -3.61 -5.31
N GLN A 195 13.49 -2.43 -5.42
CA GLN A 195 14.50 -1.96 -4.47
C GLN A 195 13.93 -1.73 -3.08
N VAL A 196 12.80 -1.01 -2.98
CA VAL A 196 12.15 -0.75 -1.69
C VAL A 196 11.67 -2.06 -1.07
N ARG A 197 11.02 -2.93 -1.83
CA ARG A 197 10.57 -4.24 -1.35
C ARG A 197 11.73 -5.07 -0.78
N ASN A 198 12.84 -5.17 -1.50
CA ASN A 198 14.02 -5.91 -1.02
C ASN A 198 14.62 -5.25 0.22
N ALA A 199 14.73 -3.92 0.24
CA ALA A 199 15.20 -3.18 1.41
C ALA A 199 14.36 -3.42 2.67
N LEU A 200 13.02 -3.50 2.52
CA LEU A 200 12.11 -3.84 3.61
C LEU A 200 12.35 -5.27 4.13
N LEU A 201 12.50 -6.24 3.24
CA LEU A 201 12.76 -7.64 3.60
C LEU A 201 14.13 -7.80 4.29
N ASP A 202 15.17 -7.21 3.71
CA ASP A 202 16.53 -7.27 4.25
C ASP A 202 16.59 -6.59 5.62
N ALA A 203 15.97 -5.42 5.79
CA ALA A 203 15.93 -4.75 7.08
C ALA A 203 15.15 -5.55 8.14
N PHE A 204 14.04 -6.19 7.77
CA PHE A 204 13.30 -7.05 8.69
C PHE A 204 14.13 -8.25 9.15
N ALA A 205 14.88 -8.88 8.23
CA ALA A 205 15.71 -10.04 8.54
C ALA A 205 16.98 -9.67 9.34
N ASP A 206 17.65 -8.58 8.98
CA ASP A 206 18.96 -8.20 9.55
C ASP A 206 18.87 -7.47 10.90
N THR A 207 17.70 -6.94 11.25
CA THR A 207 17.53 -6.16 12.49
C THR A 207 17.26 -7.08 13.68
N HIS A 208 18.23 -7.17 14.61
CA HIS A 208 17.95 -7.67 15.96
C HIS A 208 16.94 -6.74 16.64
N SER A 209 15.71 -7.21 16.82
CA SER A 209 14.57 -6.36 17.15
C SER A 209 14.41 -6.21 18.65
N LEU A 210 14.57 -5.00 19.19
CA LEU A 210 14.21 -4.68 20.59
C LEU A 210 12.75 -4.21 20.71
N SER A 211 12.14 -3.85 19.59
CA SER A 211 10.72 -3.51 19.46
C SER A 211 10.31 -3.51 17.99
N LEU A 212 9.02 -3.72 17.71
CA LEU A 212 8.51 -3.62 16.34
C LEU A 212 8.64 -2.18 15.80
N GLN A 213 8.59 -1.16 16.66
CA GLN A 213 8.85 0.23 16.32
C GLN A 213 10.28 0.44 15.79
N GLN A 214 11.28 -0.18 16.43
CA GLN A 214 12.67 -0.12 15.95
C GLN A 214 12.81 -0.80 14.59
N THR A 215 12.22 -1.98 14.42
CA THR A 215 12.22 -2.68 13.13
C THR A 215 11.53 -1.86 12.04
N LEU A 216 10.39 -1.23 12.35
CA LEU A 216 9.69 -0.33 11.43
C LEU A 216 10.60 0.81 10.98
N TYR A 217 11.28 1.48 11.92
CA TYR A 217 12.21 2.55 11.60
C TYR A 217 13.37 2.06 10.73
N ALA A 218 14.00 0.94 11.09
CA ALA A 218 15.10 0.36 10.32
C ALA A 218 14.69 0.00 8.88
N MET A 219 13.49 -0.55 8.70
CA MET A 219 12.90 -0.83 7.40
C MET A 219 12.69 0.44 6.57
N GLY A 220 12.08 1.47 7.16
CA GLY A 220 11.86 2.74 6.47
C GLY A 220 13.17 3.46 6.13
N GLU A 221 14.14 3.46 7.05
CA GLU A 221 15.46 4.05 6.82
C GLU A 221 16.22 3.35 5.69
N ARG A 222 16.23 2.00 5.67
CA ARG A 222 16.89 1.24 4.61
C ARG A 222 16.21 1.47 3.26
N ALA A 223 14.88 1.50 3.21
CA ALA A 223 14.14 1.82 1.98
C ALA A 223 14.54 3.20 1.42
N LEU A 224 14.55 4.25 2.25
CA LEU A 224 14.98 5.59 1.81
C LEU A 224 16.45 5.61 1.39
N LYS A 225 17.35 4.89 2.07
CA LYS A 225 18.77 4.82 1.66
C LYS A 225 18.97 4.08 0.33
N SER A 226 18.12 3.09 0.03
CA SER A 226 18.21 2.27 -1.18
C SER A 226 17.58 2.89 -2.41
N ALA A 227 16.55 3.73 -2.25
CA ALA A 227 15.80 4.34 -3.35
C ALA A 227 15.85 5.89 -3.27
N PRO A 228 16.79 6.55 -3.99
CA PRO A 228 16.95 8.01 -3.96
C PRO A 228 15.72 8.80 -4.38
N GLU A 229 14.88 8.24 -5.25
CA GLU A 229 13.69 8.88 -5.81
C GLU A 229 12.52 9.01 -4.83
N ILE A 230 12.55 8.27 -3.70
CA ILE A 230 11.51 8.34 -2.66
C ILE A 230 11.94 9.25 -1.51
N CYS A 231 10.97 9.94 -0.90
CA CYS A 231 11.23 10.95 0.15
C CYS A 231 10.55 10.66 1.49
N GLU A 232 9.50 9.84 1.51
CA GLU A 232 8.76 9.47 2.70
C GLU A 232 8.18 8.06 2.51
N ILE A 233 8.21 7.23 3.56
CA ILE A 233 7.58 5.92 3.62
C ILE A 233 6.76 5.80 4.90
N ARG A 234 5.53 5.31 4.78
CA ARG A 234 4.61 5.01 5.88
C ARG A 234 4.39 3.52 5.95
N LEU A 235 4.51 2.96 7.15
CA LEU A 235 4.32 1.54 7.41
C LEU A 235 3.23 1.34 8.46
N ALA A 236 2.40 0.33 8.24
CA ALA A 236 1.52 -0.27 9.23
C ALA A 236 1.90 -1.75 9.37
N MET A 237 2.27 -2.13 10.60
CA MET A 237 2.83 -3.44 10.93
C MET A 237 2.06 -4.03 12.12
N PRO A 238 1.00 -4.84 11.87
CA PRO A 238 0.35 -5.57 12.94
C PRO A 238 1.30 -6.62 13.50
N ASN A 239 1.47 -6.67 14.82
CA ASN A 239 2.18 -7.74 15.50
C ASN A 239 1.28 -8.98 15.58
N LYS A 240 1.53 -9.95 14.70
CA LYS A 240 0.79 -11.21 14.63
C LYS A 240 1.31 -12.14 15.72
N HIS A 241 0.61 -12.17 16.85
CA HIS A 241 1.08 -12.87 18.03
C HIS A 241 1.20 -14.38 17.83
N HIS A 242 2.38 -14.89 18.16
CA HIS A 242 2.67 -16.31 18.30
C HIS A 242 3.04 -16.57 19.75
N PHE A 243 2.08 -17.05 20.54
CA PHE A 243 2.27 -17.27 21.97
C PHE A 243 2.90 -18.64 22.21
N PRO A 244 4.02 -18.76 22.95
CA PRO A 244 4.51 -20.07 23.36
C PRO A 244 3.42 -20.75 24.20
N VAL A 245 3.05 -21.97 23.83
CA VAL A 245 2.01 -22.73 24.53
C VAL A 245 2.56 -23.23 25.85
N ASP A 246 1.84 -23.05 26.96
CA ASP A 246 2.17 -23.70 28.23
C ASP A 246 1.86 -25.20 28.14
N LEU A 247 2.91 -26.02 28.08
CA LEU A 247 2.82 -27.47 28.02
C LEU A 247 3.07 -28.12 29.39
N SER A 248 3.28 -27.33 30.45
CA SER A 248 3.51 -27.81 31.81
C SER A 248 2.36 -28.68 32.36
N PRO A 249 1.06 -28.47 32.01
CA PRO A 249 -0.02 -29.37 32.39
C PRO A 249 0.10 -30.79 31.83
N PHE A 250 0.92 -30.99 30.79
CA PHE A 250 1.21 -32.29 30.18
C PHE A 250 2.55 -32.88 30.64
N GLY A 251 3.27 -32.20 31.53
CA GLY A 251 4.59 -32.62 32.01
C GLY A 251 5.70 -32.43 30.97
N LEU A 252 5.53 -31.51 30.02
CA LEU A 252 6.50 -31.20 28.96
C LEU A 252 7.03 -29.78 29.10
N ASP A 253 8.27 -29.55 28.67
CA ASP A 253 8.83 -28.23 28.42
C ASP A 253 8.42 -27.68 27.04
N ASN A 254 8.72 -26.40 26.79
CA ASN A 254 8.54 -25.76 25.49
C ASN A 254 9.67 -24.74 25.28
N ASP A 255 10.77 -25.19 24.68
CA ASP A 255 11.96 -24.36 24.40
C ASP A 255 11.76 -23.49 23.15
N ASN A 256 10.70 -22.67 23.16
CA ASN A 256 10.30 -21.83 22.02
C ASN A 256 10.08 -22.63 20.72
N GLU A 257 9.42 -23.78 20.80
CA GLU A 257 9.16 -24.65 19.63
C GLU A 257 7.67 -24.66 19.23
N VAL A 258 6.77 -24.65 20.21
CA VAL A 258 5.32 -24.81 19.99
C VAL A 258 4.58 -23.51 20.29
N PHE A 259 3.97 -22.93 19.26
CA PHE A 259 3.28 -21.64 19.36
C PHE A 259 1.82 -21.71 18.92
N TYR A 260 0.99 -20.94 19.60
CA TYR A 260 -0.35 -20.58 19.15
C TYR A 260 -0.30 -19.27 18.36
N ALA A 261 -0.54 -19.35 17.04
CA ALA A 261 -0.71 -18.17 16.19
C ALA A 261 -2.14 -17.62 16.36
N ALA A 262 -2.27 -16.53 17.10
CA ALA A 262 -3.57 -15.90 17.33
C ALA A 262 -3.99 -15.05 16.14
N ASP A 263 -5.26 -15.15 15.74
CA ASP A 263 -5.82 -14.29 14.69
C ASP A 263 -6.03 -12.86 15.21
N ARG A 264 -6.61 -12.73 16.41
CA ARG A 264 -6.98 -11.47 17.09
C ARG A 264 -6.96 -11.63 18.62
N PRO A 265 -6.76 -10.56 19.41
CA PRO A 265 -6.33 -9.22 18.97
C PRO A 265 -4.87 -9.23 18.50
N TYR A 266 -4.40 -8.12 17.93
CA TYR A 266 -3.01 -7.90 17.55
C TYR A 266 -2.60 -6.49 17.93
N GLY A 267 -1.33 -6.29 18.29
CA GLY A 267 -0.76 -4.95 18.37
C GLY A 267 -0.68 -4.34 16.98
N LEU A 268 -0.97 -3.04 16.81
CA LEU A 268 -0.80 -2.34 15.54
C LEU A 268 0.22 -1.22 15.73
N ILE A 269 1.33 -1.32 15.01
CA ILE A 269 2.41 -0.35 15.06
C ILE A 269 2.43 0.38 13.72
N GLU A 270 2.35 1.70 13.77
CA GLU A 270 2.30 2.56 12.59
C GLU A 270 3.35 3.67 12.71
N GLY A 271 3.95 4.05 11.60
CA GLY A 271 4.97 5.09 11.60
C GLY A 271 5.36 5.56 10.21
N GLY A 272 5.78 6.81 10.11
CA GLY A 272 6.39 7.40 8.92
C GLY A 272 7.89 7.61 9.13
N VAL A 273 8.68 7.30 8.12
CA VAL A 273 10.10 7.66 8.02
C VAL A 273 10.25 8.54 6.79
N LEU A 274 10.91 9.69 6.95
CA LEU A 274 11.07 10.68 5.89
C LEU A 274 12.50 11.20 5.87
N ARG A 275 12.94 11.65 4.70
CA ARG A 275 14.17 12.43 4.59
C ARG A 275 13.99 13.78 5.27
N GLU A 276 15.08 14.35 5.79
CA GLU A 276 15.05 15.69 6.39
C GLU A 276 14.64 16.77 5.39
N ASP A 277 14.94 16.58 4.12
CA ASP A 277 14.62 17.48 3.01
C ASP A 277 13.38 17.05 2.21
N ALA A 278 12.57 16.13 2.75
CA ALA A 278 11.35 15.68 2.08
C ALA A 278 10.42 16.87 1.78
N PRO A 279 9.97 17.05 0.52
CA PRO A 279 9.01 18.10 0.19
C PRO A 279 7.70 17.91 0.96
N ASP A 280 6.96 19.02 1.15
CA ASP A 280 5.62 18.99 1.74
C ASP A 280 4.76 17.93 1.04
N ALA A 281 4.08 17.09 1.84
CA ALA A 281 3.34 15.96 1.30
C ALA A 281 2.09 16.38 0.53
N GLY A 282 1.60 17.61 0.71
CA GLY A 282 0.35 18.09 0.13
C GLY A 282 -0.78 17.08 0.35
N PHE A 283 -1.43 16.70 -0.74
CA PHE A 283 -2.55 15.75 -0.74
C PHE A 283 -2.12 14.28 -0.94
N ALA A 284 -0.82 13.94 -0.87
CA ALA A 284 -0.32 12.60 -1.22
C ALA A 284 -0.91 11.47 -0.36
N TRP A 285 -1.36 11.79 0.85
CA TRP A 285 -1.85 10.83 1.84
C TRP A 285 -3.36 10.95 2.10
N GLU A 286 -4.10 11.67 1.25
CA GLU A 286 -5.55 11.93 1.36
C GLU A 286 -6.45 10.93 0.64
#